data_AF-X1PCI8-F1
#
_entry.id   AF-X1PCI8-F1
#
_cell.length_a   1.000
_cell.length_b   1.000
_cell.length_c   1.000
_cell.angle_alpha   90.00
_cell.angle_beta   90.00
_cell.angle_gamma   90.00
#
_symmetry.space_group_name_H-M   'P 1'
#
loop_
_entity.id
_entity.type
_entity.pdbx_description
1 polymer ?
#
loop_
_entity_poly.entity_id
_entity_poly.type
_entity_poly.pdbx_seq_one_letter_code
_entity_poly.pdbx_strand_id
1 'polypeptide(L)'
;DVKYVKELIGPYTINTIPQVTLDAFTDHGKPRLSLEENLSGVEEVLSRMEKAGIDLDEVCETLQRKGVEAFEKSFQNLHKLFF
;
A
#
# COMPACT_ATOMS: atom_id res chain seq x y z
N ASP A 1 -1.69 -11.04 -7.14
CA ASP A 1 -0.65 -11.05 -6.09
C ASP A 1 0.46 -10.04 -6.34
N VAL A 2 0.91 -9.80 -7.57
CA VAL A 2 2.08 -8.93 -7.85
C VAL A 2 1.79 -7.46 -8.18
N LYS A 3 0.53 -7.01 -8.17
CA LYS A 3 0.12 -5.67 -8.66
C LYS A 3 0.93 -4.53 -8.04
N TYR A 4 1.02 -4.47 -6.72
CA TYR A 4 1.71 -3.37 -6.05
C TYR A 4 3.23 -3.41 -6.26
N VAL A 5 3.81 -4.60 -6.45
CA VAL A 5 5.24 -4.73 -6.75
C VAL A 5 5.54 -4.18 -8.13
N LYS A 6 4.76 -4.58 -9.16
CA LYS A 6 5.03 -4.19 -10.55
C LYS A 6 4.73 -2.72 -10.87
N GLU A 7 3.80 -2.08 -10.13
CA GLU A 7 3.42 -0.69 -10.40
C GLU A 7 4.21 0.33 -9.57
N LEU A 8 5.00 -0.10 -8.57
CA LEU A 8 5.75 0.80 -7.67
C LEU A 8 7.28 0.66 -7.77
N ILE A 9 7.81 0.23 -8.92
CA ILE A 9 9.26 0.12 -9.13
C ILE A 9 9.81 1.48 -9.58
N GLY A 10 10.70 2.06 -8.79
CA GLY A 10 11.39 3.31 -9.12
C GLY A 10 12.72 3.49 -8.39
N PRO A 11 13.58 4.40 -8.85
CA PRO A 11 14.88 4.65 -8.22
C PRO A 11 14.71 5.19 -6.80
N TYR A 12 15.67 4.90 -5.92
CA TYR A 12 15.70 5.39 -4.53
C TYR A 12 14.48 4.97 -3.67
N THR A 13 13.82 3.85 -4.00
CA THR A 13 12.69 3.31 -3.22
C THR A 13 12.96 1.90 -2.71
N ILE A 14 12.26 1.51 -1.64
CA ILE A 14 12.24 0.14 -1.11
C ILE A 14 10.77 -0.29 -1.01
N ASN A 15 10.48 -1.52 -1.44
CA ASN A 15 9.17 -2.15 -1.23
C ASN A 15 9.33 -3.34 -0.26
N THR A 16 8.78 -3.21 0.94
CA THR A 16 8.78 -4.28 1.94
C THR A 16 7.58 -5.18 1.71
N ILE A 17 7.82 -6.42 1.26
CA ILE A 17 6.77 -7.38 0.90
C ILE A 17 6.89 -8.69 1.68
N PRO A 18 5.77 -9.41 1.89
CA PRO A 18 5.82 -10.78 2.40
C PRO A 18 6.52 -11.73 1.42
N GLN A 19 7.09 -12.84 1.94
CA GLN A 19 7.76 -13.86 1.13
C GLN A 19 6.85 -14.39 0.00
N VAL A 20 5.58 -14.64 0.28
CA VAL A 20 4.61 -15.17 -0.70
C VAL A 20 4.48 -14.23 -1.92
N THR A 21 4.54 -12.92 -1.69
CA THR A 21 4.45 -11.92 -2.76
C THR A 21 5.75 -11.85 -3.55
N LEU A 22 6.89 -12.04 -2.90
CA LEU A 22 8.19 -12.15 -3.56
C LEU A 22 8.27 -13.39 -4.44
N ASP A 23 7.77 -14.53 -3.95
CA ASP A 23 7.72 -15.79 -4.70
C ASP A 23 6.84 -15.63 -5.95
N ALA A 24 5.65 -15.04 -5.80
CA ALA A 24 4.76 -14.74 -6.93
C ALA A 24 5.41 -13.79 -7.95
N PHE A 25 6.14 -12.77 -7.48
CA PHE A 25 6.86 -11.85 -8.37
C PHE A 25 8.03 -12.54 -9.09
N THR A 26 8.68 -13.50 -8.45
CA THR A 26 9.76 -14.28 -9.07
C THR A 26 9.22 -15.23 -10.14
N ASP A 27 8.05 -15.82 -9.91
CA ASP A 27 7.39 -16.74 -10.84
C ASP A 27 6.90 -16.05 -12.12
N HIS A 28 6.15 -14.95 -11.98
CA HIS A 28 5.49 -14.31 -13.14
C HIS A 28 5.49 -12.78 -13.10
N GLY A 29 6.25 -12.15 -12.22
CA GLY A 29 6.48 -10.71 -12.22
C GLY A 29 7.33 -10.27 -13.41
N LYS A 30 7.11 -9.05 -13.87
CA LYS A 30 7.92 -8.42 -14.93
C LYS A 30 8.39 -7.05 -14.41
N PRO A 31 9.69 -6.85 -14.19
CA PRO A 31 10.19 -5.57 -13.72
C PRO A 31 10.10 -4.52 -14.83
N ARG A 32 9.70 -3.30 -14.47
CA ARG A 32 9.60 -2.13 -15.34
C ARG A 32 9.70 -0.89 -14.45
N LEU A 33 10.40 0.16 -14.86
CA LEU A 33 10.42 1.44 -14.12
C LEU A 33 9.04 2.09 -14.20
N SER A 34 8.18 1.78 -13.23
CA SER A 34 6.75 2.03 -13.29
C SER A 34 6.29 3.21 -12.46
N LEU A 35 7.06 3.59 -11.46
CA LEU A 35 6.66 4.58 -10.46
C LEU A 35 6.31 5.95 -11.09
N GLU A 36 7.01 6.32 -12.16
CA GLU A 36 6.85 7.60 -12.85
C GLU A 36 6.02 7.49 -14.14
N GLU A 37 5.42 6.33 -14.41
CA GLU A 37 4.53 6.21 -15.56
C GLU A 37 3.15 6.83 -15.28
N ASN A 38 2.55 7.40 -16.33
CA ASN A 38 1.16 7.90 -16.31
C ASN A 38 0.86 8.95 -15.24
N LEU A 39 1.85 9.76 -14.85
CA LEU A 39 1.66 10.86 -13.89
C LEU A 39 0.55 11.84 -14.32
N SER A 40 0.33 12.01 -15.62
CA SER A 40 -0.75 12.85 -16.17
C SER A 40 -2.16 12.36 -15.80
N GLY A 41 -2.34 11.07 -15.49
CA GLY A 41 -3.64 10.50 -15.11
C GLY A 41 -3.97 10.66 -13.62
N VAL A 42 -3.02 11.11 -12.80
CA VAL A 42 -3.19 11.19 -11.34
C VAL A 42 -4.29 12.19 -10.97
N GLU A 43 -4.26 13.38 -11.56
CA GLU A 43 -5.26 14.42 -11.30
C GLU A 43 -6.68 13.99 -11.70
N GLU A 44 -6.80 13.23 -12.80
CA GLU A 44 -8.10 12.71 -13.24
C GLU A 44 -8.67 11.70 -12.23
N VAL A 45 -7.83 10.78 -11.73
CA VAL A 45 -8.24 9.79 -10.73
C VAL A 45 -8.68 10.48 -9.43
N LEU A 46 -7.90 11.44 -8.94
CA LEU A 46 -8.23 12.20 -7.73
C LEU A 46 -9.53 12.99 -7.90
N SER A 47 -9.71 13.69 -9.03
CA SER A 47 -10.95 14.42 -9.32
C SER A 47 -12.17 13.49 -9.39
N ARG A 48 -12.01 12.27 -9.94
CA ARG A 48 -13.09 11.28 -9.99
C ARG A 48 -13.47 10.74 -8.62
N MET A 49 -12.50 10.60 -7.71
CA MET A 49 -12.77 10.22 -6.32
C MET A 49 -13.57 11.31 -5.60
N GLU A 50 -13.15 12.57 -5.73
CA GLU A 50 -13.86 13.71 -5.14
C GLU A 50 -15.29 13.83 -5.68
N LYS A 51 -15.49 13.71 -7.00
CA LYS A 51 -16.83 13.71 -7.64
C LYS A 51 -17.71 12.55 -7.19
N ALA A 52 -17.10 11.44 -6.77
CA ALA A 52 -17.83 10.31 -6.19
C ALA A 52 -18.16 10.51 -4.70
N GLY A 53 -17.79 11.67 -4.12
CA GLY A 53 -18.00 11.99 -2.71
C GLY A 53 -16.98 11.32 -1.78
N ILE A 54 -15.83 10.89 -2.30
CA ILE A 54 -14.76 10.31 -1.49
C ILE A 54 -13.83 11.43 -1.03
N ASP A 55 -13.88 11.72 0.26
CA ASP A 55 -12.92 12.60 0.93
C ASP A 55 -11.65 11.79 1.23
N LEU A 56 -10.56 12.10 0.50
CA LEU A 56 -9.30 11.40 0.66
C LEU A 56 -8.62 11.71 2.00
N ASP A 57 -8.83 12.91 2.55
CA ASP A 57 -8.26 13.30 3.84
C ASP A 57 -8.96 12.53 4.97
N GLU A 58 -10.29 12.45 4.95
CA GLU A 58 -11.07 11.64 5.90
C GLU A 58 -10.67 10.15 5.85
N VAL A 59 -10.47 9.61 4.63
CA VAL A 59 -10.00 8.23 4.44
C VAL A 59 -8.61 8.04 5.04
N CYS A 60 -7.68 8.97 4.80
CA CYS A 60 -6.33 8.92 5.35
C CYS A 60 -6.34 8.95 6.88
N GLU A 61 -7.09 9.89 7.49
CA GLU A 61 -7.24 10.00 8.94
C GLU A 61 -7.83 8.71 9.54
N THR A 62 -8.86 8.17 8.90
CA THR A 62 -9.50 6.93 9.33
C THR A 62 -8.54 5.74 9.28
N LEU A 63 -7.79 5.60 8.19
CA LEU A 63 -6.82 4.52 8.04
C LEU A 63 -5.65 4.64 9.03
N GLN A 64 -5.16 5.85 9.27
CA GLN A 64 -4.11 6.10 10.24
C GLN A 64 -4.55 5.70 11.66
N ARG A 65 -5.73 6.15 12.10
CA ARG A 65 -6.26 5.82 13.43
C ARG A 65 -6.47 4.31 13.59
N LYS A 66 -7.09 3.65 12.61
CA LYS A 66 -7.29 2.19 12.62
C LYS A 66 -5.95 1.44 12.62
N GLY A 67 -4.94 1.98 11.93
CA GLY A 67 -3.58 1.46 11.95
C GLY A 67 -3.01 1.44 13.37
N VAL A 68 -3.04 2.57 14.07
CA VAL A 68 -2.56 2.67 15.47
C VAL A 68 -3.30 1.70 16.38
N GLU A 69 -4.63 1.64 16.30
CA GLU A 69 -5.46 0.70 17.08
C GLU A 69 -5.08 -0.77 16.81
N ALA A 70 -4.83 -1.13 15.55
CA ALA A 70 -4.43 -2.49 15.16
C ALA A 70 -3.03 -2.86 15.68
N PHE A 71 -2.09 -1.90 15.66
CA PHE A 71 -0.75 -2.09 16.21
C PHE A 71 -0.80 -2.27 17.74
N GLU A 72 -1.55 -1.43 18.45
CA GLU A 72 -1.74 -1.56 19.90
C GLU A 72 -2.32 -2.93 20.27
N LYS A 73 -3.40 -3.35 19.57
CA LYS A 73 -4.02 -4.66 19.79
C LYS A 73 -3.04 -5.81 19.52
N SER A 74 -2.25 -5.71 18.48
CA SER A 74 -1.22 -6.72 18.15
C SER A 74 -0.17 -6.81 19.25
N PHE A 75 0.27 -5.68 19.81
CA PHE A 75 1.20 -5.62 20.92
C PHE A 75 0.62 -6.20 22.22
N GLN A 76 -0.62 -5.87 22.56
CA GLN A 76 -1.30 -6.44 23.73
C GLN A 76 -1.47 -7.96 23.61
N ASN A 77 -1.78 -8.47 22.42
CA ASN A 77 -1.86 -9.90 22.16
C ASN A 77 -0.50 -10.59 22.35
N LEU A 78 0.58 -9.96 21.86
CA LEU A 78 1.93 -10.45 22.06
C LEU A 78 2.28 -10.51 23.56
N HIS A 79 1.96 -9.47 24.33
CA HIS A 79 2.20 -9.44 25.78
C HIS A 79 1.45 -10.56 26.51
N LYS A 80 0.15 -10.77 26.20
CA LYS A 80 -0.65 -11.86 26.78
C LYS A 80 -0.18 -13.27 26.41
N LEU A 81 0.60 -13.40 25.33
CA LEU A 81 1.19 -14.68 24.95
C LEU A 81 2.41 -15.03 25.81
N PHE A 82 3.13 -14.01 26.29
CA PHE A 82 4.36 -14.18 27.07
C PHE A 82 4.16 -14.12 28.60
N PHE A 83 3.03 -13.61 29.07
CA PHE A 83 2.66 -13.50 30.48
C PHE A 83 1.28 -14.08 30.72
#